data_AF-A0A478EB62-F1
#
_entry.id   AF-A0A478EB62-F1
#
_cell.length_a   1.000
_cell.length_b   1.000
_cell.length_c   1.000
_cell.angle_alpha   90.00
_cell.angle_beta   90.00
_cell.angle_gamma   90.00
#
_symmetry.space_group_name_H-M   'P 1'
#
loop_
_entity.id
_entity.type
_entity.pdbx_description
1 polymer ?
#
loop_
_entity_poly.entity_id
_entity_poly.type
_entity_poly.pdbx_seq_one_letter_code
_entity_poly.pdbx_strand_id
1 'polypeptide(L)'
;MKLPNVSLVWSALASVALGLTADEWRSQSIYFLLTDRFGLTSNSTTASCDVADGLYCGGSWQGVINHLDYIQGMGFTAIWITPVTENFEGSTSDGEAYHGYWQQNAYATNSHYGGSSDLLKLSEALHARGMYLMVDIVVNNMAYDGAGTSVDYSIFNPFPSQSYYHSYCLINYNTYNATNWNDCWEGDTIVSLPDLDTTQTYVKDTWNAWVKSFVANYSIDGLRIDSAMHIQQDFFTAFEEAAGVYCIGELDYGDPAVVCPYQSVLSGVLNYPIYWQLLYAFESSSGSISNLYNMINTVKSDCADTSLLGNFIENHDNPRFAYYTSDYSEAKNVISFIFLTDGIPILYYGQEQHYSGGNIPLNREALWTSSYSTTAQLYTHTKTSNAIRSLAIAKDSAYLTYQNYPIYQDSNTIAMRKGTTGLQLVTVLSNLGASGSSYTLTLSGSGYTSGTVVTELYTCTNVTVSSSGSIAVPMASGSPRAFLPWSSVSGSSLCNGAGSGCTAASTVAVTFEEVVTTTYGQEVYLTGSISQLGSWSTSSAVLLSAAQYTSSDPLWTVTVNLPAGESFQYKFIIVNSDGTVEWESDPNRSYTVPTGCQGLTATVDDTWR
;
A
#
# COMPACT_ATOMS: atom_id res chain seq x y z
N MET A 1 -33.26 -62.27 15.05
CA MET A 1 -33.72 -61.00 15.68
C MET A 1 -32.64 -59.96 15.39
N LYS A 2 -32.81 -59.22 14.28
CA LYS A 2 -31.84 -58.20 13.82
C LYS A 2 -32.26 -56.87 14.42
N LEU A 3 -31.42 -56.27 15.24
CA LEU A 3 -31.59 -54.92 15.77
C LEU A 3 -31.24 -53.90 14.66
N PRO A 4 -32.00 -52.80 14.50
CA PRO A 4 -31.78 -51.85 13.42
C PRO A 4 -30.67 -50.85 13.75
N ASN A 5 -29.90 -50.50 12.71
CA ASN A 5 -28.92 -49.42 12.71
C ASN A 5 -29.61 -48.06 12.93
N VAL A 6 -29.14 -47.31 13.92
CA VAL A 6 -29.47 -45.90 14.08
C VAL A 6 -28.42 -45.10 13.31
N SER A 7 -28.81 -44.52 12.17
CA SER A 7 -27.99 -43.55 11.45
C SER A 7 -28.02 -42.22 12.20
N LEU A 8 -26.85 -41.78 12.70
CA LEU A 8 -26.65 -40.41 13.16
C LEU A 8 -26.65 -39.49 11.93
N VAL A 9 -27.67 -38.65 11.80
CA VAL A 9 -27.66 -37.52 10.87
C VAL A 9 -26.83 -36.42 11.51
N TRP A 10 -25.64 -36.16 10.97
CA TRP A 10 -24.88 -34.95 11.28
C TRP A 10 -25.56 -33.77 10.57
N SER A 11 -26.29 -32.96 11.33
CA SER A 11 -26.72 -31.65 10.87
C SER A 11 -25.49 -30.75 10.80
N ALA A 12 -24.97 -30.55 9.60
CA ALA A 12 -24.04 -29.45 9.33
C ALA A 12 -24.82 -28.14 9.56
N LEU A 13 -24.55 -27.48 10.68
CA LEU A 13 -24.86 -26.07 10.83
C LEU A 13 -23.99 -25.34 9.80
N ALA A 14 -24.56 -25.02 8.65
CA ALA A 14 -24.01 -24.00 7.79
C ALA A 14 -23.97 -22.72 8.62
N SER A 15 -22.79 -22.34 9.07
CA SER A 15 -22.53 -20.98 9.53
C SER A 15 -22.89 -20.08 8.36
N VAL A 16 -24.02 -19.38 8.47
CA VAL A 16 -24.31 -18.23 7.64
C VAL A 16 -23.15 -17.27 7.92
N ALA A 17 -22.17 -17.21 7.02
CA ALA A 17 -21.08 -16.26 7.13
C ALA A 17 -21.73 -14.88 6.96
N LEU A 18 -22.03 -14.23 8.08
CA LEU A 18 -22.30 -12.81 8.09
C LEU A 18 -20.97 -12.14 7.72
N GLY A 19 -20.97 -11.32 6.68
CA GLY A 19 -19.80 -10.51 6.31
C GLY A 19 -19.34 -9.67 7.50
N LEU A 20 -18.08 -9.24 7.47
CA LEU A 20 -17.50 -8.50 8.58
C LEU A 20 -18.25 -7.19 8.85
N THR A 21 -18.51 -6.92 10.12
CA THR A 21 -18.97 -5.60 10.59
C THR A 21 -17.90 -4.54 10.38
N ALA A 22 -18.28 -3.26 10.38
CA ALA A 22 -17.33 -2.14 10.31
C ALA A 22 -16.22 -2.24 11.38
N ASP A 23 -16.58 -2.63 12.61
CA ASP A 23 -15.60 -2.80 13.69
C ASP A 23 -14.60 -3.93 13.44
N GLU A 24 -15.04 -5.03 12.81
CA GLU A 24 -14.15 -6.13 12.44
C GLU A 24 -13.22 -5.76 11.28
N TRP A 25 -13.70 -4.91 10.35
CA TRP A 25 -12.89 -4.34 9.26
C TRP A 25 -11.69 -3.54 9.76
N ARG A 26 -11.78 -2.89 10.93
CA ARG A 26 -10.63 -2.22 11.56
C ARG A 26 -9.43 -3.13 11.71
N SER A 27 -9.64 -4.43 11.95
CA SER A 27 -8.53 -5.38 12.14
C SER A 27 -7.86 -5.81 10.84
N GLN A 28 -8.51 -5.56 9.69
CA GLN A 28 -8.06 -6.05 8.39
C GLN A 28 -6.94 -5.19 7.78
N SER A 29 -6.23 -5.78 6.82
CA SER A 29 -5.41 -5.05 5.85
C SER A 29 -5.80 -5.50 4.44
N ILE A 30 -5.94 -4.54 3.54
CA ILE A 30 -6.53 -4.72 2.20
C ILE A 30 -5.43 -4.65 1.14
N TYR A 31 -5.40 -5.63 0.25
CA TYR A 31 -4.62 -5.60 -0.98
C TYR A 31 -5.54 -5.32 -2.16
N PHE A 32 -5.45 -4.12 -2.74
CA PHE A 32 -6.28 -3.71 -3.89
C PHE A 32 -5.60 -4.09 -5.21
N LEU A 33 -6.30 -4.80 -6.09
CA LEU A 33 -5.79 -5.24 -7.38
C LEU A 33 -6.76 -4.96 -8.53
N LEU A 34 -6.19 -4.66 -9.71
CA LEU A 34 -6.92 -4.68 -10.97
C LEU A 34 -7.01 -6.12 -11.48
N THR A 35 -8.23 -6.64 -11.62
CA THR A 35 -8.43 -8.05 -12.01
C THR A 35 -7.72 -8.37 -13.32
N ASP A 36 -7.87 -7.53 -14.34
CA ASP A 36 -7.23 -7.69 -15.66
C ASP A 36 -5.69 -7.63 -15.63
N ARG A 37 -5.11 -6.98 -14.61
CA ARG A 37 -3.67 -6.67 -14.55
C ARG A 37 -2.92 -7.45 -13.48
N PHE A 38 -3.61 -8.30 -12.71
CA PHE A 38 -3.02 -8.99 -11.57
C PHE A 38 -2.48 -10.38 -11.90
N GLY A 39 -3.33 -11.27 -12.43
CA GLY A 39 -2.95 -12.67 -12.62
C GLY A 39 -3.72 -13.33 -13.76
N LEU A 40 -2.99 -14.07 -14.59
CA LEU A 40 -3.53 -14.80 -15.72
C LEU A 40 -3.93 -16.22 -15.30
N THR A 41 -5.02 -16.75 -15.87
CA THR A 41 -5.40 -18.16 -15.65
C THR A 41 -4.28 -19.14 -16.02
N SER A 42 -3.43 -18.77 -16.99
CA SER A 42 -2.29 -19.57 -17.44
C SER A 42 -1.07 -19.55 -16.49
N ASN A 43 -1.07 -18.68 -15.47
CA ASN A 43 0.09 -18.35 -14.63
C ASN A 43 1.33 -17.88 -15.42
N SER A 44 1.15 -17.37 -16.65
CA SER A 44 2.26 -16.80 -17.40
C SER A 44 2.79 -15.54 -16.71
N THR A 45 4.10 -15.47 -16.53
CA THR A 45 4.80 -14.26 -16.03
C THR A 45 5.42 -13.43 -17.15
N THR A 46 5.30 -13.87 -18.39
CA THR A 46 5.94 -13.24 -19.56
C THR A 46 4.96 -12.84 -20.67
N ALA A 47 3.66 -13.05 -20.44
CA ALA A 47 2.64 -12.57 -21.36
C ALA A 47 2.72 -11.05 -21.49
N SER A 48 2.70 -10.54 -22.72
CA SER A 48 2.73 -9.11 -23.00
C SER A 48 1.44 -8.44 -22.53
N CYS A 49 1.57 -7.27 -21.93
CA CYS A 49 0.49 -6.34 -21.63
C CYS A 49 1.04 -4.94 -21.83
N ASP A 50 0.77 -4.36 -23.00
CA ASP A 50 1.11 -2.95 -23.22
C ASP A 50 -0.02 -2.10 -22.63
N VAL A 51 0.23 -1.57 -21.44
CA VAL A 51 -0.78 -0.82 -20.71
C VAL A 51 -1.13 0.50 -21.38
N ALA A 52 -0.24 1.05 -22.21
CA ALA A 52 -0.49 2.29 -22.94
C ALA A 52 -1.61 2.14 -23.98
N ASP A 53 -1.86 0.93 -24.47
CA ASP A 53 -2.95 0.67 -25.42
C ASP A 53 -4.33 0.71 -24.77
N GLY A 54 -4.41 0.63 -23.43
CA GLY A 54 -5.68 0.67 -22.70
C GLY A 54 -6.60 -0.53 -22.98
N LEU A 55 -6.04 -1.67 -23.39
CA LEU A 55 -6.79 -2.89 -23.74
C LEU A 55 -6.85 -3.90 -22.59
N TYR A 56 -7.72 -4.91 -22.72
CA TYR A 56 -7.68 -6.08 -21.86
C TYR A 56 -6.36 -6.86 -22.03
N CYS A 57 -5.75 -7.22 -20.91
CA CYS A 57 -4.53 -8.04 -20.86
C CYS A 57 -4.80 -9.49 -20.43
N GLY A 58 -6.03 -9.82 -20.02
CA GLY A 58 -6.49 -11.19 -19.80
C GLY A 58 -6.37 -11.68 -18.36
N GLY A 59 -6.18 -10.77 -17.41
CA GLY A 59 -6.26 -11.10 -15.99
C GLY A 59 -7.66 -11.56 -15.59
N SER A 60 -7.73 -12.47 -14.62
CA SER A 60 -8.96 -13.24 -14.32
C SER A 60 -9.05 -13.59 -12.84
N TRP A 61 -10.26 -13.89 -12.36
CA TRP A 61 -10.44 -14.34 -10.97
C TRP A 61 -9.73 -15.66 -10.67
N GLN A 62 -9.63 -16.57 -11.65
CA GLN A 62 -8.81 -17.78 -11.49
C GLN A 62 -7.32 -17.43 -11.35
N GLY A 63 -6.82 -16.45 -12.09
CA GLY A 63 -5.46 -15.95 -11.91
C GLY A 63 -5.25 -15.31 -10.55
N VAL A 64 -6.23 -14.56 -10.02
CA VAL A 64 -6.20 -14.06 -8.63
C VAL A 64 -6.09 -15.23 -7.64
N ILE A 65 -6.94 -16.25 -7.77
CA ILE A 65 -6.92 -17.47 -6.92
C ILE A 65 -5.54 -18.12 -6.91
N ASN A 66 -4.87 -18.19 -8.06
CA ASN A 66 -3.55 -18.82 -8.20
C ASN A 66 -2.45 -18.10 -7.41
N HIS A 67 -2.64 -16.82 -7.09
CA HIS A 67 -1.65 -15.96 -6.44
C HIS A 67 -2.09 -15.45 -5.05
N LEU A 68 -3.12 -16.04 -4.44
CA LEU A 68 -3.52 -15.67 -3.07
C LEU A 68 -2.40 -15.89 -2.04
N ASP A 69 -1.53 -16.89 -2.24
CA ASP A 69 -0.40 -17.16 -1.35
C ASP A 69 0.65 -16.03 -1.39
N TYR A 70 0.79 -15.32 -2.52
CA TYR A 70 1.65 -14.14 -2.63
C TYR A 70 1.11 -12.98 -1.78
N ILE A 71 -0.19 -12.72 -1.86
CA ILE A 71 -0.87 -11.68 -1.07
C ILE A 71 -0.82 -12.04 0.42
N GLN A 72 -1.23 -13.26 0.79
CA GLN A 72 -1.23 -13.73 2.17
C GLN A 72 0.19 -13.82 2.75
N GLY A 73 1.20 -14.03 1.90
CA GLY A 73 2.61 -14.04 2.27
C GLY A 73 3.13 -12.71 2.86
N MET A 74 2.47 -11.60 2.55
CA MET A 74 2.68 -10.27 3.17
C MET A 74 1.79 -10.02 4.40
N GLY A 75 0.93 -10.96 4.76
CA GLY A 75 0.03 -10.89 5.91
C GLY A 75 -1.29 -10.15 5.66
N PHE A 76 -1.64 -9.86 4.39
CA PHE A 76 -2.95 -9.29 4.08
C PHE A 76 -4.07 -10.26 4.42
N THR A 77 -5.16 -9.70 4.93
CA THR A 77 -6.34 -10.45 5.37
C THR A 77 -7.56 -10.18 4.50
N ALA A 78 -7.48 -9.23 3.57
CA ALA A 78 -8.53 -8.97 2.61
C ALA A 78 -7.94 -8.59 1.26
N ILE A 79 -8.70 -8.85 0.19
CA ILE A 79 -8.44 -8.25 -1.13
C ILE A 79 -9.58 -7.31 -1.50
N TRP A 80 -9.26 -6.26 -2.24
CA TRP A 80 -10.23 -5.45 -2.96
C TRP A 80 -9.99 -5.68 -4.46
N ILE A 81 -11.05 -6.00 -5.21
CA ILE A 81 -11.00 -6.19 -6.67
C ILE A 81 -11.85 -5.14 -7.39
N THR A 82 -11.50 -4.87 -8.65
CA THR A 82 -12.25 -4.02 -9.59
C THR A 82 -13.73 -4.41 -9.73
N PRO A 83 -14.58 -3.55 -10.31
CA PRO A 83 -15.98 -3.89 -10.52
C PRO A 83 -16.12 -5.15 -11.37
N VAL A 84 -17.10 -5.97 -11.02
CA VAL A 84 -17.25 -7.33 -11.56
C VAL A 84 -18.37 -7.46 -12.60
N THR A 85 -19.14 -6.40 -12.79
CA THR A 85 -20.35 -6.39 -13.61
C THR A 85 -20.03 -6.31 -15.10
N GLU A 86 -20.96 -6.74 -15.93
CA GLU A 86 -20.79 -6.72 -17.39
C GLU A 86 -20.65 -5.28 -17.89
N ASN A 87 -19.55 -5.05 -18.59
CA ASN A 87 -19.19 -3.81 -19.23
C ASN A 87 -19.57 -3.86 -20.71
N PHE A 88 -19.54 -2.73 -21.41
CA PHE A 88 -19.68 -2.75 -22.86
C PHE A 88 -18.44 -3.39 -23.51
N GLU A 89 -18.66 -4.01 -24.68
CA GLU A 89 -17.62 -4.68 -25.47
C GLU A 89 -17.15 -3.79 -26.62
N GLY A 90 -15.87 -3.90 -26.97
CA GLY A 90 -15.25 -3.17 -28.07
C GLY A 90 -14.23 -2.12 -27.59
N SER A 91 -13.44 -1.64 -28.54
CA SER A 91 -12.40 -0.65 -28.30
C SER A 91 -12.88 0.73 -28.73
N THR A 92 -12.73 1.72 -27.85
CA THR A 92 -13.00 3.14 -28.11
C THR A 92 -11.66 3.88 -28.29
N SER A 93 -11.70 5.19 -28.54
CA SER A 93 -10.46 5.98 -28.48
C SER A 93 -9.89 6.15 -27.06
N ASP A 94 -10.66 5.81 -26.03
CA ASP A 94 -10.21 5.79 -24.63
C ASP A 94 -9.75 4.38 -24.19
N GLY A 95 -9.77 3.40 -25.09
CA GLY A 95 -9.40 2.01 -24.82
C GLY A 95 -10.61 1.10 -24.66
N GLU A 96 -10.41 -0.01 -23.95
CA GLU A 96 -11.41 -1.02 -23.62
C GLU A 96 -11.77 -0.98 -22.13
N ALA A 97 -12.90 -1.58 -21.77
CA ALA A 97 -13.42 -1.59 -20.41
C ALA A 97 -12.66 -2.50 -19.42
N TYR A 98 -11.34 -2.70 -19.58
CA TYR A 98 -10.52 -3.63 -18.80
C TYR A 98 -10.50 -3.34 -17.30
N HIS A 99 -10.84 -2.12 -16.92
CA HIS A 99 -10.88 -1.62 -15.54
C HIS A 99 -12.21 -1.93 -14.84
N GLY A 100 -13.27 -2.26 -15.58
CA GLY A 100 -14.58 -2.66 -15.04
C GLY A 100 -15.58 -1.54 -14.77
N TYR A 101 -15.19 -0.27 -14.92
CA TYR A 101 -16.03 0.91 -14.58
C TYR A 101 -17.03 1.33 -15.68
N TRP A 102 -17.01 0.69 -16.85
CA TRP A 102 -17.92 0.97 -17.96
C TRP A 102 -19.10 -0.01 -18.02
N GLN A 103 -19.82 -0.13 -16.90
CA GLN A 103 -20.94 -1.04 -16.70
C GLN A 103 -22.12 -0.76 -17.67
N GLN A 104 -22.65 -1.82 -18.29
CA GLN A 104 -23.93 -1.80 -19.01
C GLN A 104 -25.00 -2.69 -18.37
N ASN A 105 -24.59 -3.75 -17.68
CA ASN A 105 -25.51 -4.71 -17.11
C ASN A 105 -25.05 -5.17 -15.73
N ALA A 106 -25.71 -4.67 -14.70
CA ALA A 106 -25.36 -4.95 -13.31
C ALA A 106 -25.68 -6.39 -12.85
N TYR A 107 -26.48 -7.15 -13.61
CA TYR A 107 -26.88 -8.52 -13.27
C TYR A 107 -26.05 -9.62 -13.94
N ALA A 108 -25.14 -9.24 -14.83
CA ALA A 108 -24.18 -10.16 -15.43
C ALA A 108 -22.77 -9.82 -14.95
N THR A 109 -21.90 -10.82 -14.94
CA THR A 109 -20.47 -10.66 -14.63
C THR A 109 -19.67 -10.37 -15.89
N ASN A 110 -18.61 -9.56 -15.78
CA ASN A 110 -17.67 -9.31 -16.87
C ASN A 110 -17.01 -10.62 -17.35
N SER A 111 -17.32 -11.04 -18.58
CA SER A 111 -16.85 -12.31 -19.13
C SER A 111 -15.35 -12.39 -19.35
N HIS A 112 -14.63 -11.27 -19.42
CA HIS A 112 -13.17 -11.27 -19.54
C HIS A 112 -12.49 -11.74 -18.25
N TYR A 113 -13.11 -11.52 -17.08
CA TYR A 113 -12.54 -11.94 -15.79
C TYR A 113 -12.89 -13.38 -15.42
N GLY A 114 -14.00 -13.90 -15.94
CA GLY A 114 -14.54 -15.22 -15.67
C GLY A 114 -16.06 -15.24 -15.60
N GLY A 115 -16.64 -16.42 -15.35
CA GLY A 115 -18.09 -16.54 -15.12
C GLY A 115 -18.45 -16.26 -13.66
N SER A 116 -19.75 -16.09 -13.38
CA SER A 116 -20.26 -15.93 -12.01
C SER A 116 -19.80 -17.03 -11.03
N SER A 117 -19.63 -18.27 -11.51
CA SER A 117 -19.09 -19.35 -10.67
C SER A 117 -17.63 -19.15 -10.28
N ASP A 118 -16.85 -18.43 -11.06
CA ASP A 118 -15.43 -18.18 -10.78
C ASP A 118 -15.26 -17.06 -9.75
N LEU A 119 -16.15 -16.05 -9.75
CA LEU A 119 -16.22 -15.06 -8.67
C LEU A 119 -16.57 -15.71 -7.33
N LEU A 120 -17.55 -16.63 -7.31
CA LEU A 120 -17.89 -17.37 -6.10
C LEU A 120 -16.71 -18.22 -5.61
N LYS A 121 -16.01 -18.92 -6.51
CA LYS A 121 -14.79 -19.68 -6.15
C LYS A 121 -13.70 -18.79 -5.57
N LEU A 122 -13.57 -17.54 -6.04
CA LEU A 122 -12.61 -16.59 -5.48
C LEU A 122 -12.96 -16.27 -4.02
N SER A 123 -14.22 -15.96 -3.74
CA SER A 123 -14.70 -15.76 -2.36
C SER A 123 -14.46 -17.01 -1.49
N GLU A 124 -14.85 -18.20 -1.96
CA GLU A 124 -14.60 -19.47 -1.25
C GLU A 124 -13.11 -19.70 -0.98
N ALA A 125 -12.23 -19.40 -1.94
CA ALA A 125 -10.79 -19.54 -1.80
C ALA A 125 -10.19 -18.56 -0.79
N LEU A 126 -10.73 -17.35 -0.68
CA LEU A 126 -10.35 -16.37 0.33
C LEU A 126 -10.80 -16.84 1.72
N HIS A 127 -12.08 -17.20 1.88
CA HIS A 127 -12.63 -17.66 3.16
C HIS A 127 -11.94 -18.92 3.67
N ALA A 128 -11.59 -19.86 2.80
CA ALA A 128 -10.83 -21.07 3.17
C ALA A 128 -9.44 -20.75 3.78
N ARG A 129 -8.92 -19.56 3.54
CA ARG A 129 -7.64 -19.05 4.08
C ARG A 129 -7.83 -18.02 5.20
N GLY A 130 -9.07 -17.75 5.62
CA GLY A 130 -9.38 -16.70 6.59
C GLY A 130 -9.20 -15.28 6.05
N MET A 131 -9.33 -15.10 4.73
CA MET A 131 -9.28 -13.81 4.06
C MET A 131 -10.67 -13.38 3.57
N TYR A 132 -10.85 -12.09 3.31
CA TYR A 132 -12.14 -11.48 2.95
C TYR A 132 -12.10 -10.82 1.57
N LEU A 133 -13.27 -10.78 0.91
CA LEU A 133 -13.46 -10.19 -0.41
C LEU A 133 -14.19 -8.84 -0.32
N MET A 134 -13.50 -7.78 -0.71
CA MET A 134 -14.11 -6.48 -1.03
C MET A 134 -14.23 -6.32 -2.54
N VAL A 135 -15.38 -5.84 -3.00
CA VAL A 135 -15.64 -5.61 -4.44
C VAL A 135 -15.95 -4.14 -4.68
N ASP A 136 -15.31 -3.57 -5.68
CA ASP A 136 -15.68 -2.25 -6.20
C ASP A 136 -17.05 -2.29 -6.89
N ILE A 137 -17.84 -1.25 -6.73
CA ILE A 137 -19.18 -1.18 -7.33
C ILE A 137 -19.45 0.21 -7.91
N VAL A 138 -20.04 0.21 -9.11
CA VAL A 138 -20.46 1.42 -9.82
C VAL A 138 -21.97 1.54 -9.74
N VAL A 139 -22.43 2.45 -8.88
CA VAL A 139 -23.86 2.74 -8.66
C VAL A 139 -24.24 4.16 -9.07
N ASN A 140 -23.25 5.01 -9.38
CA ASN A 140 -23.44 6.37 -9.87
C ASN A 140 -24.03 6.39 -11.29
N ASN A 141 -23.43 5.62 -12.21
CA ASN A 141 -23.67 5.75 -13.63
C ASN A 141 -23.77 4.40 -14.35
N MET A 142 -24.25 4.44 -15.60
CA MET A 142 -23.98 3.41 -16.61
C MET A 142 -22.95 3.95 -17.61
N ALA A 143 -22.52 3.17 -18.61
CA ALA A 143 -21.56 3.63 -19.61
C ALA A 143 -22.02 3.38 -21.06
N TYR A 144 -21.81 4.39 -21.91
CA TYR A 144 -22.18 4.38 -23.32
C TYR A 144 -20.98 4.74 -24.18
N ASP A 145 -20.66 3.87 -25.16
CA ASP A 145 -19.72 4.17 -26.23
C ASP A 145 -20.35 5.17 -27.21
N GLY A 146 -20.12 6.45 -26.94
CA GLY A 146 -20.62 7.58 -27.70
C GLY A 146 -21.02 8.77 -26.83
N ALA A 147 -21.45 9.84 -27.50
CA ALA A 147 -21.80 11.09 -26.84
C ALA A 147 -23.08 10.98 -26.00
N GLY A 148 -23.10 11.67 -24.84
CA GLY A 148 -24.24 11.66 -23.91
C GLY A 148 -25.56 12.17 -24.51
N THR A 149 -25.51 12.95 -25.59
CA THR A 149 -26.71 13.41 -26.33
C THR A 149 -27.33 12.33 -27.23
N SER A 150 -26.67 11.19 -27.38
CA SER A 150 -27.05 10.11 -28.31
C SER A 150 -27.26 8.75 -27.65
N VAL A 151 -27.31 8.72 -26.33
CA VAL A 151 -27.40 7.49 -25.53
C VAL A 151 -28.62 6.67 -25.91
N ASP A 152 -28.39 5.41 -26.27
CA ASP A 152 -29.42 4.39 -26.34
C ASP A 152 -29.59 3.74 -24.97
N TYR A 153 -30.50 4.29 -24.17
CA TYR A 153 -30.76 3.78 -22.82
C TYR A 153 -31.29 2.34 -22.81
N SER A 154 -31.83 1.82 -23.91
CA SER A 154 -32.46 0.49 -23.93
C SER A 154 -31.48 -0.67 -23.73
N ILE A 155 -30.18 -0.41 -23.86
CA ILE A 155 -29.12 -1.39 -23.64
C ILE A 155 -28.77 -1.58 -22.16
N PHE A 156 -29.19 -0.66 -21.29
CA PHE A 156 -28.85 -0.69 -19.87
C PHE A 156 -29.79 -1.57 -19.05
N ASN A 157 -29.19 -2.33 -18.14
CA ASN A 157 -29.91 -3.18 -17.19
C ASN A 157 -29.35 -2.94 -15.78
N PRO A 158 -30.15 -2.47 -14.80
CA PRO A 158 -31.62 -2.43 -14.73
C PRO A 158 -32.36 -1.23 -15.33
N PHE A 159 -31.67 -0.24 -15.91
CA PHE A 159 -32.27 1.08 -16.16
C PHE A 159 -32.47 1.39 -17.66
N PRO A 160 -33.41 0.74 -18.37
CA PRO A 160 -33.51 0.80 -19.83
C PRO A 160 -34.19 2.08 -20.37
N SER A 161 -34.28 3.15 -19.57
CA SER A 161 -35.04 4.36 -19.91
C SER A 161 -34.32 5.62 -19.44
N GLN A 162 -34.30 6.64 -20.30
CA GLN A 162 -33.80 7.98 -19.99
C GLN A 162 -34.40 8.58 -18.70
N SER A 163 -35.63 8.19 -18.34
CA SER A 163 -36.29 8.71 -17.14
C SER A 163 -35.59 8.36 -15.82
N TYR A 164 -34.69 7.37 -15.80
CA TYR A 164 -33.91 7.00 -14.61
C TYR A 164 -32.62 7.81 -14.45
N TYR A 165 -32.32 8.73 -15.36
CA TYR A 165 -31.06 9.46 -15.42
C TYR A 165 -31.30 10.95 -15.31
N HIS A 166 -30.31 11.66 -14.77
CA HIS A 166 -30.29 13.12 -14.85
C HIS A 166 -30.17 13.59 -16.31
N SER A 167 -30.64 14.80 -16.57
CA SER A 167 -30.48 15.41 -17.89
C SER A 167 -29.01 15.63 -18.20
N TYR A 168 -28.58 15.31 -19.43
CA TYR A 168 -27.18 15.43 -19.83
C TYR A 168 -26.60 16.83 -19.59
N CYS A 169 -25.62 16.88 -18.71
CA CYS A 169 -24.63 17.94 -18.54
C CYS A 169 -23.32 17.27 -18.12
N LEU A 170 -22.17 17.81 -18.51
CA LEU A 170 -20.89 17.33 -18.00
C LEU A 170 -20.52 18.08 -16.73
N ILE A 171 -19.87 17.39 -15.79
CA ILE A 171 -19.35 18.01 -14.57
C ILE A 171 -18.38 19.14 -14.93
N ASN A 172 -18.63 20.33 -14.39
CA ASN A 172 -17.66 21.42 -14.41
C ASN A 172 -16.79 21.38 -13.15
N TYR A 173 -15.61 20.79 -13.27
CA TYR A 173 -14.63 20.67 -12.17
C TYR A 173 -14.10 22.02 -11.64
N ASN A 174 -14.38 23.15 -12.31
CA ASN A 174 -14.03 24.48 -11.80
C ASN A 174 -15.06 25.07 -10.83
N THR A 175 -16.20 24.40 -10.63
CA THR A 175 -17.28 24.89 -9.77
C THR A 175 -17.67 23.85 -8.73
N TYR A 176 -17.43 24.17 -7.46
CA TYR A 176 -17.89 23.33 -6.35
C TYR A 176 -19.31 23.72 -5.92
N ASN A 177 -20.31 23.02 -6.43
CA ASN A 177 -21.69 23.07 -5.94
C ASN A 177 -22.38 21.71 -6.10
N ALA A 178 -23.29 21.38 -5.18
CA ALA A 178 -23.91 20.05 -5.13
C ALA A 178 -24.58 19.64 -6.46
N THR A 179 -25.37 20.52 -7.09
CA THR A 179 -26.04 20.22 -8.37
C THR A 179 -25.05 19.83 -9.47
N ASN A 180 -23.93 20.53 -9.62
CA ASN A 180 -22.92 20.21 -10.63
C ASN A 180 -22.23 18.87 -10.36
N TRP A 181 -22.06 18.49 -9.10
CA TRP A 181 -21.33 17.27 -8.75
C TRP A 181 -22.24 16.05 -8.65
N ASN A 182 -23.51 16.23 -8.31
CA ASN A 182 -24.47 15.15 -8.06
C ASN A 182 -25.49 14.92 -9.18
N ASP A 183 -25.66 15.88 -10.10
CA ASP A 183 -26.68 15.78 -11.15
C ASP A 183 -26.08 15.85 -12.57
N CYS A 184 -24.77 16.13 -12.70
CA CYS A 184 -24.08 16.13 -13.99
C CYS A 184 -23.18 14.90 -14.14
N TRP A 185 -23.00 14.51 -15.40
CA TRP A 185 -22.39 13.27 -15.80
C TRP A 185 -20.86 13.36 -15.79
N GLU A 186 -20.25 12.30 -15.26
CA GLU A 186 -18.84 12.00 -15.44
C GLU A 186 -18.55 11.53 -16.89
N GLY A 187 -17.27 11.30 -17.18
CA GLY A 187 -16.82 10.88 -18.50
C GLY A 187 -16.79 12.01 -19.53
N ASP A 188 -16.89 11.66 -20.81
CA ASP A 188 -16.78 12.62 -21.90
C ASP A 188 -17.70 12.28 -23.09
N THR A 189 -17.34 12.76 -24.28
CA THR A 189 -18.12 12.52 -25.52
C THR A 189 -17.66 11.31 -26.33
N ILE A 190 -16.58 10.65 -25.91
CA ILE A 190 -16.10 9.37 -26.44
C ILE A 190 -16.80 8.25 -25.67
N VAL A 191 -16.59 8.17 -24.36
CA VAL A 191 -17.37 7.32 -23.46
C VAL A 191 -18.11 8.20 -22.48
N SER A 192 -19.42 8.30 -22.68
CA SER A 192 -20.28 9.02 -21.74
C SER A 192 -20.71 8.12 -20.60
N LEU A 193 -20.84 8.71 -19.41
CA LEU A 193 -21.32 8.01 -18.22
C LEU A 193 -22.70 8.55 -17.80
N PRO A 194 -23.80 8.05 -18.39
CA PRO A 194 -25.15 8.41 -17.98
C PRO A 194 -25.36 8.30 -16.47
N ASP A 195 -25.56 9.46 -15.84
CA ASP A 195 -25.67 9.62 -14.39
C ASP A 195 -27.08 9.26 -13.91
N LEU A 196 -27.17 8.30 -12.99
CA LEU A 196 -28.44 7.81 -12.47
C LEU A 196 -29.04 8.84 -11.50
N ASP A 197 -30.33 9.10 -11.67
CA ASP A 197 -31.07 9.98 -10.79
C ASP A 197 -31.39 9.26 -9.48
N THR A 198 -30.42 9.27 -8.56
CA THR A 198 -30.61 8.62 -7.26
C THR A 198 -31.57 9.39 -6.35
N THR A 199 -32.16 10.52 -6.77
CA THR A 199 -33.30 11.11 -6.05
C THR A 199 -34.59 10.30 -6.22
N GLN A 200 -34.66 9.47 -7.26
CA GLN A 200 -35.83 8.65 -7.55
C GLN A 200 -35.87 7.39 -6.69
N THR A 201 -37.01 7.18 -6.02
CA THR A 201 -37.25 5.98 -5.19
C THR A 201 -37.06 4.67 -5.97
N TYR A 202 -37.45 4.62 -7.25
CA TYR A 202 -37.25 3.42 -8.08
C TYR A 202 -35.77 3.09 -8.27
N VAL A 203 -34.91 4.09 -8.48
CA VAL A 203 -33.45 3.90 -8.63
C VAL A 203 -32.87 3.40 -7.30
N LYS A 204 -33.19 4.07 -6.18
CA LYS A 204 -32.77 3.65 -4.83
C LYS A 204 -33.19 2.21 -4.52
N ASP A 205 -34.47 1.88 -4.69
CA ASP A 205 -35.01 0.56 -4.37
C ASP A 205 -34.41 -0.55 -5.24
N THR A 206 -34.17 -0.24 -6.52
CA THR A 206 -33.51 -1.17 -7.45
C THR A 206 -32.08 -1.47 -7.00
N TRP A 207 -31.31 -0.43 -6.64
CA TRP A 207 -29.96 -0.62 -6.14
C TRP A 207 -29.90 -1.33 -4.80
N ASN A 208 -30.81 -1.02 -3.87
CA ASN A 208 -30.94 -1.72 -2.59
C ASN A 208 -31.24 -3.22 -2.77
N ALA A 209 -32.15 -3.56 -3.69
CA ALA A 209 -32.46 -4.96 -4.00
C ALA A 209 -31.31 -5.69 -4.69
N TRP A 210 -30.62 -5.00 -5.60
CA TRP A 210 -29.45 -5.50 -6.31
C TRP A 210 -28.31 -5.79 -5.33
N VAL A 211 -27.88 -4.80 -4.52
CA VAL A 211 -26.70 -4.94 -3.65
C VAL A 211 -26.88 -6.06 -2.62
N LYS A 212 -28.08 -6.17 -2.06
CA LYS A 212 -28.46 -7.26 -1.15
C LYS A 212 -28.28 -8.64 -1.81
N SER A 213 -28.74 -8.77 -3.05
CA SER A 213 -28.63 -10.02 -3.80
C SER A 213 -27.19 -10.28 -4.25
N PHE A 214 -26.48 -9.24 -4.67
CA PHE A 214 -25.10 -9.28 -5.12
C PHE A 214 -24.15 -9.76 -4.02
N VAL A 215 -24.25 -9.15 -2.82
CA VAL A 215 -23.48 -9.57 -1.64
C VAL A 215 -23.76 -11.03 -1.28
N ALA A 216 -25.04 -11.41 -1.24
CA ALA A 216 -25.44 -12.78 -0.89
C ALA A 216 -25.02 -13.83 -1.94
N ASN A 217 -25.10 -13.51 -3.23
CA ASN A 217 -24.82 -14.44 -4.32
C ASN A 217 -23.33 -14.79 -4.44
N TYR A 218 -22.46 -13.84 -4.10
CA TYR A 218 -21.01 -13.99 -4.25
C TYR A 218 -20.25 -14.03 -2.92
N SER A 219 -20.96 -14.03 -1.78
CA SER A 219 -20.38 -14.03 -0.43
C SER A 219 -19.33 -12.93 -0.28
N ILE A 220 -19.74 -11.69 -0.58
CA ILE A 220 -18.88 -10.51 -0.50
C ILE A 220 -18.87 -10.00 0.95
N ASP A 221 -17.72 -9.55 1.43
CA ASP A 221 -17.51 -9.15 2.82
C ASP A 221 -17.46 -7.63 3.03
N GLY A 222 -17.29 -6.87 1.94
CA GLY A 222 -17.27 -5.41 1.94
C GLY A 222 -17.37 -4.84 0.53
N LEU A 223 -17.71 -3.56 0.43
CA LEU A 223 -17.88 -2.87 -0.85
C LEU A 223 -17.07 -1.58 -0.86
N ARG A 224 -16.38 -1.31 -1.98
CA ARG A 224 -15.88 0.04 -2.27
C ARG A 224 -16.85 0.69 -3.26
N ILE A 225 -17.36 1.86 -2.93
CA ILE A 225 -18.33 2.59 -3.76
C ILE A 225 -17.59 3.63 -4.58
N ASP A 226 -17.61 3.41 -5.89
CA ASP A 226 -17.08 4.32 -6.90
C ASP A 226 -17.83 5.66 -6.92
N SER A 227 -17.09 6.74 -7.18
CA SER A 227 -17.66 8.08 -7.37
C SER A 227 -18.66 8.50 -6.28
N ALA A 228 -18.41 8.16 -5.01
CA ALA A 228 -19.37 8.43 -3.94
C ALA A 228 -19.64 9.94 -3.74
N MET A 229 -18.68 10.80 -4.11
CA MET A 229 -18.87 12.25 -4.13
C MET A 229 -19.94 12.72 -5.14
N HIS A 230 -20.21 11.91 -6.16
CA HIS A 230 -21.12 12.20 -7.26
C HIS A 230 -22.55 11.69 -7.04
N ILE A 231 -22.82 11.05 -5.90
CA ILE A 231 -24.15 10.54 -5.56
C ILE A 231 -24.77 11.37 -4.43
N GLN A 232 -26.09 11.54 -4.44
CA GLN A 232 -26.81 12.21 -3.35
C GLN A 232 -26.59 11.47 -2.01
N GLN A 233 -26.14 12.17 -0.97
CA GLN A 233 -25.77 11.54 0.31
C GLN A 233 -26.90 10.70 0.96
N ASP A 234 -28.16 11.06 0.73
CA ASP A 234 -29.34 10.35 1.26
C ASP A 234 -29.62 9.01 0.54
N PHE A 235 -28.82 8.65 -0.46
CA PHE A 235 -28.78 7.32 -1.06
C PHE A 235 -28.13 6.30 -0.12
N PHE A 236 -27.02 6.67 0.52
CA PHE A 236 -26.08 5.70 1.09
C PHE A 236 -26.59 4.94 2.32
N THR A 237 -27.34 5.58 3.21
CA THR A 237 -27.77 4.92 4.46
C THR A 237 -28.62 3.68 4.18
N ALA A 238 -29.62 3.80 3.30
CA ALA A 238 -30.46 2.66 2.92
C ALA A 238 -29.71 1.63 2.08
N PHE A 239 -28.77 2.10 1.26
CA PHE A 239 -27.94 1.24 0.42
C PHE A 239 -26.99 0.36 1.24
N GLU A 240 -26.25 0.92 2.20
CA GLU A 240 -25.37 0.16 3.08
C GLU A 240 -26.15 -0.77 4.01
N GLU A 241 -27.32 -0.33 4.53
CA GLU A 241 -28.21 -1.21 5.30
C GLU A 241 -28.67 -2.42 4.46
N ALA A 242 -29.00 -2.20 3.18
CA ALA A 242 -29.39 -3.27 2.27
C ALA A 242 -28.23 -4.19 1.90
N ALA A 243 -27.02 -3.65 1.74
CA ALA A 243 -25.80 -4.41 1.49
C ALA A 243 -25.46 -5.33 2.68
N GLY A 244 -25.67 -4.85 3.90
CA GLY A 244 -25.45 -5.63 5.13
C GLY A 244 -23.98 -5.95 5.42
N VAL A 245 -23.06 -5.22 4.77
CA VAL A 245 -21.61 -5.32 4.90
C VAL A 245 -21.00 -3.92 4.96
N TYR A 246 -19.76 -3.82 5.43
CA TYR A 246 -19.04 -2.54 5.47
C TYR A 246 -18.85 -1.95 4.06
N CYS A 247 -19.23 -0.69 3.91
CA CYS A 247 -18.98 0.10 2.70
C CYS A 247 -17.91 1.18 2.94
N ILE A 248 -17.03 1.36 1.94
CA ILE A 248 -16.09 2.47 1.88
C ILE A 248 -16.31 3.29 0.61
N GLY A 249 -16.63 4.58 0.74
CA GLY A 249 -16.85 5.47 -0.42
C GLY A 249 -15.58 6.14 -0.93
N GLU A 250 -15.47 6.31 -2.24
CA GLU A 250 -14.49 7.20 -2.85
C GLU A 250 -14.98 8.66 -2.91
N LEU A 251 -14.18 9.55 -2.35
CA LEU A 251 -14.32 10.98 -2.53
C LEU A 251 -12.94 11.57 -2.83
N ASP A 252 -12.63 11.76 -4.12
CA ASP A 252 -11.36 12.37 -4.53
C ASP A 252 -11.33 13.87 -4.22
N TYR A 253 -11.16 14.18 -2.93
CA TYR A 253 -11.12 15.54 -2.42
C TYR A 253 -10.26 15.64 -1.17
N GLY A 254 -9.41 16.66 -1.11
CA GLY A 254 -8.43 16.82 -0.03
C GLY A 254 -8.93 17.54 1.22
N ASP A 255 -10.14 18.08 1.23
CA ASP A 255 -10.69 18.83 2.36
C ASP A 255 -11.50 17.93 3.32
N PRO A 256 -11.05 17.73 4.58
CA PRO A 256 -11.79 17.00 5.59
C PRO A 256 -13.22 17.52 5.81
N ALA A 257 -13.45 18.83 5.66
CA ALA A 257 -14.78 19.42 5.84
C ALA A 257 -15.81 18.93 4.81
N VAL A 258 -15.34 18.37 3.68
CA VAL A 258 -16.17 17.76 2.64
C VAL A 258 -16.23 16.24 2.79
N VAL A 259 -15.10 15.60 3.09
CA VAL A 259 -14.99 14.13 3.14
C VAL A 259 -15.56 13.55 4.44
N CYS A 260 -15.19 14.10 5.60
CA CYS A 260 -15.58 13.58 6.90
C CYS A 260 -17.10 13.49 7.14
N PRO A 261 -17.94 14.44 6.68
CA PRO A 261 -19.40 14.35 6.83
C PRO A 261 -20.04 13.09 6.22
N TYR A 262 -19.42 12.46 5.22
CA TYR A 262 -19.94 11.23 4.63
C TYR A 262 -19.96 10.06 5.62
N GLN A 263 -19.17 10.10 6.71
CA GLN A 263 -19.27 9.10 7.79
C GLN A 263 -20.60 9.13 8.55
N SER A 264 -21.47 10.11 8.29
CA SER A 264 -22.85 10.11 8.80
C SER A 264 -23.80 9.22 8.00
N VAL A 265 -23.42 8.83 6.78
CA VAL A 265 -24.25 8.04 5.84
C VAL A 265 -23.56 6.79 5.31
N LEU A 266 -22.23 6.68 5.48
CA LEU A 266 -21.39 5.52 5.16
C LEU A 266 -20.51 5.13 6.35
N SER A 267 -20.20 3.84 6.51
CA SER A 267 -19.26 3.39 7.56
C SER A 267 -17.84 3.94 7.39
N GLY A 268 -17.34 3.98 6.15
CA GLY A 268 -16.00 4.46 5.85
C GLY A 268 -15.91 5.26 4.56
N VAL A 269 -14.81 6.01 4.43
CA VAL A 269 -14.44 6.73 3.20
C VAL A 269 -12.93 6.62 2.97
N LEU A 270 -12.51 6.68 1.71
CA LEU A 270 -11.10 6.76 1.35
C LEU A 270 -10.48 8.07 1.88
N ASN A 271 -9.33 7.97 2.52
CA ASN A 271 -8.70 9.06 3.23
C ASN A 271 -7.87 9.99 2.31
N TYR A 272 -8.52 10.50 1.26
CA TYR A 272 -7.91 11.49 0.35
C TYR A 272 -7.34 12.73 1.07
N PRO A 273 -7.93 13.25 2.17
CA PRO A 273 -7.31 14.34 2.91
C PRO A 273 -5.88 14.02 3.40
N ILE A 274 -5.64 12.80 3.89
CA ILE A 274 -4.29 12.36 4.27
C ILE A 274 -3.43 12.03 3.05
N TYR A 275 -3.99 11.38 2.02
CA TYR A 275 -3.27 11.00 0.80
C TYR A 275 -2.46 12.19 0.22
N TRP A 276 -3.11 13.34 0.00
CA TRP A 276 -2.46 14.51 -0.61
C TRP A 276 -1.30 15.05 0.24
N GLN A 277 -1.47 15.10 1.56
CA GLN A 277 -0.44 15.61 2.45
C GLN A 277 0.67 14.59 2.72
N LEU A 278 0.36 13.30 2.67
CA LEU A 278 1.33 12.22 2.75
C LEU A 278 2.22 12.18 1.51
N LEU A 279 1.62 12.27 0.32
CA LEU A 279 2.33 12.39 -0.94
C LEU A 279 3.27 13.61 -0.92
N TYR A 280 2.73 14.80 -0.64
CA TYR A 280 3.54 16.01 -0.61
C TYR A 280 4.65 15.98 0.45
N ALA A 281 4.45 15.29 1.57
CA ALA A 281 5.47 15.18 2.61
C ALA A 281 6.64 14.29 2.19
N PHE A 282 6.42 13.22 1.42
CA PHE A 282 7.42 12.18 1.14
C PHE A 282 7.81 12.08 -0.35
N GLU A 283 7.21 12.85 -1.26
CA GLU A 283 7.65 12.89 -2.66
C GLU A 283 9.06 13.48 -2.83
N SER A 284 9.56 14.24 -1.85
CA SER A 284 10.95 14.70 -1.79
C SER A 284 11.34 15.19 -0.38
N SER A 285 12.63 15.41 -0.16
CA SER A 285 13.17 16.02 1.06
C SER A 285 12.83 17.50 1.27
N SER A 286 12.19 18.13 0.27
CA SER A 286 11.62 19.47 0.39
C SER A 286 10.11 19.47 0.67
N GLY A 287 9.51 18.28 0.78
CA GLY A 287 8.11 18.09 1.17
C GLY A 287 7.80 18.61 2.58
N SER A 288 6.51 18.84 2.86
CA SER A 288 6.09 19.45 4.13
C SER A 288 5.56 18.43 5.15
N ILE A 289 6.44 18.02 6.07
CA ILE A 289 6.05 17.25 7.26
C ILE A 289 5.03 18.01 8.12
N SER A 290 5.13 19.35 8.18
CA SER A 290 4.20 20.19 8.92
C SER A 290 2.77 20.12 8.39
N ASN A 291 2.60 20.07 7.07
CA ASN A 291 1.27 19.93 6.47
C ASN A 291 0.65 18.58 6.85
N LEU A 292 1.43 17.49 6.77
CA LEU A 292 0.97 16.17 7.19
C LEU A 292 0.62 16.14 8.69
N TYR A 293 1.49 16.68 9.55
CA TYR A 293 1.21 16.80 10.99
C TYR A 293 -0.11 17.52 11.27
N ASN A 294 -0.35 18.65 10.61
CA ASN A 294 -1.56 19.43 10.80
C ASN A 294 -2.79 18.65 10.28
N MET A 295 -2.68 18.03 9.11
CA MET A 295 -3.78 17.27 8.52
C MET A 295 -4.17 16.05 9.35
N ILE A 296 -3.21 15.33 9.95
CA ILE A 296 -3.50 14.23 10.89
C ILE A 296 -4.36 14.76 12.05
N ASN A 297 -4.05 15.94 12.60
CA ASN A 297 -4.83 16.53 13.68
C ASN A 297 -6.20 17.04 13.21
N THR A 298 -6.29 17.61 12.01
CA THR A 298 -7.58 18.06 11.41
C THR A 298 -8.51 16.88 11.16
N VAL A 299 -8.05 15.84 10.45
CA VAL A 299 -8.86 14.64 10.18
C VAL A 299 -9.34 13.99 11.47
N LYS A 300 -8.48 13.90 12.48
CA LYS A 300 -8.86 13.39 13.80
C LYS A 300 -9.90 14.23 14.55
N SER A 301 -9.93 15.54 14.30
CA SER A 301 -10.92 16.46 14.87
C SER A 301 -12.25 16.36 14.13
N ASP A 302 -12.20 16.30 12.80
CA ASP A 302 -13.35 16.57 11.94
C ASP A 302 -14.09 15.29 11.52
N CYS A 303 -13.38 14.17 11.39
CA CYS A 303 -13.98 12.87 11.09
C CYS A 303 -14.56 12.21 12.34
N ALA A 304 -15.73 11.60 12.18
CA ALA A 304 -16.42 10.91 13.27
C ALA A 304 -15.61 9.71 13.79
N ASP A 305 -14.92 9.00 12.89
CA ASP A 305 -14.10 7.85 13.25
C ASP A 305 -12.93 7.65 12.27
N THR A 306 -11.73 8.06 12.67
CA THR A 306 -10.52 7.91 11.85
C THR A 306 -10.11 6.45 11.62
N SER A 307 -10.53 5.54 12.49
CA SER A 307 -10.14 4.12 12.41
C SER A 307 -10.96 3.30 11.40
N LEU A 308 -12.00 3.88 10.79
CA LEU A 308 -12.73 3.32 9.64
C LEU A 308 -12.37 3.98 8.31
N LEU A 309 -11.41 4.92 8.28
CA LEU A 309 -10.97 5.51 7.03
C LEU A 309 -10.03 4.55 6.28
N GLY A 310 -10.13 4.48 4.95
CA GLY A 310 -9.20 3.70 4.12
C GLY A 310 -7.94 4.51 3.79
N ASN A 311 -6.79 4.09 4.30
CA ASN A 311 -5.51 4.76 4.03
C ASN A 311 -4.78 4.09 2.87
N PHE A 312 -4.28 4.89 1.95
CA PHE A 312 -3.49 4.47 0.79
C PHE A 312 -2.53 5.59 0.38
N ILE A 313 -1.56 5.26 -0.48
CA ILE A 313 -0.69 6.25 -1.16
C ILE A 313 -0.59 5.98 -2.66
N GLU A 314 -1.20 4.88 -3.13
CA GLU A 314 -1.36 4.55 -4.54
C GLU A 314 -2.77 3.97 -4.73
N ASN A 315 -3.34 4.20 -5.91
CA ASN A 315 -4.59 3.60 -6.34
C ASN A 315 -4.63 3.56 -7.89
N HIS A 316 -5.80 3.27 -8.45
CA HIS A 316 -5.97 3.09 -9.89
C HIS A 316 -6.15 4.40 -10.68
N ASP A 317 -6.28 5.54 -10.01
CA ASP A 317 -6.54 6.86 -10.63
C ASP A 317 -5.35 7.80 -10.56
N ASN A 318 -4.51 7.64 -9.54
CA ASN A 318 -3.34 8.48 -9.32
C ASN A 318 -2.06 7.81 -9.85
N PRO A 319 -1.07 8.60 -10.28
CA PRO A 319 0.26 8.07 -10.56
C PRO A 319 0.80 7.25 -9.40
N ARG A 320 1.62 6.24 -9.72
CA ARG A 320 2.35 5.45 -8.73
C ARG A 320 3.18 6.37 -7.85
N PHE A 321 3.42 6.02 -6.59
CA PHE A 321 4.29 6.83 -5.73
C PHE A 321 5.70 6.94 -6.31
N ALA A 322 6.20 5.85 -6.91
CA ALA A 322 7.51 5.82 -7.55
C ALA A 322 7.63 6.70 -8.81
N TYR A 323 6.51 7.21 -9.35
CA TYR A 323 6.53 8.22 -10.41
C TYR A 323 7.06 9.57 -9.91
N TYR A 324 6.76 9.93 -8.65
CA TYR A 324 7.19 11.19 -8.04
C TYR A 324 8.61 11.09 -7.48
N THR A 325 8.97 9.94 -6.92
CA THR A 325 10.31 9.67 -6.38
C THR A 325 10.66 8.19 -6.46
N SER A 326 11.82 7.87 -7.04
CA SER A 326 12.33 6.49 -7.07
C SER A 326 13.06 6.08 -5.77
N ASP A 327 13.03 6.92 -4.73
CA ASP A 327 13.72 6.66 -3.47
C ASP A 327 12.96 5.61 -2.62
N TYR A 328 13.55 4.42 -2.51
CA TYR A 328 13.01 3.34 -1.69
C TYR A 328 12.83 3.69 -0.21
N SER A 329 13.59 4.64 0.33
CA SER A 329 13.42 5.08 1.72
C SER A 329 12.12 5.86 1.88
N GLU A 330 11.79 6.72 0.92
CA GLU A 330 10.50 7.43 0.90
C GLU A 330 9.33 6.43 0.75
N ALA A 331 9.46 5.47 -0.16
CA ALA A 331 8.46 4.41 -0.35
C ALA A 331 8.25 3.58 0.94
N LYS A 332 9.33 3.24 1.66
CA LYS A 332 9.24 2.56 2.96
C LYS A 332 8.53 3.42 4.01
N ASN A 333 8.77 4.73 4.03
CA ASN A 333 8.11 5.63 4.99
C ASN A 333 6.61 5.69 4.75
N VAL A 334 6.14 5.88 3.51
CA VAL A 334 4.70 5.95 3.22
C VAL A 334 3.99 4.61 3.44
N ILE A 335 4.64 3.48 3.13
CA ILE A 335 4.12 2.15 3.49
C ILE A 335 4.00 2.01 5.02
N SER A 336 5.05 2.41 5.76
CA SER A 336 5.01 2.37 7.23
C SER A 336 3.90 3.25 7.80
N PHE A 337 3.66 4.43 7.20
CA PHE A 337 2.56 5.29 7.59
C PHE A 337 1.21 4.59 7.41
N ILE A 338 0.95 4.00 6.24
CA ILE A 338 -0.32 3.35 5.91
C ILE A 338 -0.66 2.26 6.93
N PHE A 339 0.32 1.41 7.27
CA PHE A 339 0.08 0.28 8.18
C PHE A 339 0.05 0.65 9.66
N LEU A 340 0.77 1.68 10.09
CA LEU A 340 1.05 1.92 11.51
C LEU A 340 0.29 3.11 12.12
N THR A 341 -0.66 3.68 11.38
CA THR A 341 -1.50 4.82 11.82
C THR A 341 -2.99 4.42 11.96
N ASP A 342 -3.88 5.39 12.20
CA ASP A 342 -5.32 5.14 12.27
C ASP A 342 -5.89 4.85 10.90
N GLY A 343 -6.79 3.88 10.81
CA GLY A 343 -7.51 3.53 9.58
C GLY A 343 -7.25 2.09 9.16
N ILE A 344 -7.89 1.73 8.06
CA ILE A 344 -7.74 0.44 7.40
C ILE A 344 -6.67 0.60 6.32
N PRO A 345 -5.52 -0.09 6.42
CA PRO A 345 -4.47 0.02 5.42
C PRO A 345 -4.89 -0.65 4.10
N ILE A 346 -4.73 0.08 3.00
CA ILE A 346 -4.95 -0.38 1.63
C ILE A 346 -3.63 -0.23 0.87
N LEU A 347 -3.10 -1.33 0.34
CA LEU A 347 -1.94 -1.32 -0.55
C LEU A 347 -2.41 -1.62 -1.98
N TYR A 348 -2.00 -0.80 -2.94
CA TYR A 348 -2.28 -1.04 -4.35
C TYR A 348 -1.26 -1.99 -4.96
N TYR A 349 -1.72 -2.96 -5.75
CA TYR A 349 -0.88 -4.02 -6.30
C TYR A 349 0.30 -3.45 -7.08
N GLY A 350 1.48 -4.04 -6.92
CA GLY A 350 2.70 -3.59 -7.59
C GLY A 350 3.45 -2.47 -6.87
N GLN A 351 2.86 -1.83 -5.86
CA GLN A 351 3.58 -0.92 -4.96
C GLN A 351 4.73 -1.65 -4.26
N GLU A 352 4.51 -2.91 -3.87
CA GLU A 352 5.52 -3.78 -3.26
C GLU A 352 6.62 -4.22 -4.24
N GLN A 353 6.39 -4.02 -5.55
CA GLN A 353 7.34 -4.24 -6.64
C GLN A 353 7.91 -2.93 -7.19
N HIS A 354 7.59 -1.80 -6.56
CA HIS A 354 8.06 -0.47 -6.91
C HIS A 354 7.72 -0.03 -8.34
N TYR A 355 6.50 -0.34 -8.79
CA TYR A 355 5.95 0.16 -10.05
C TYR A 355 5.89 1.69 -10.07
N SER A 356 6.13 2.29 -11.24
CA SER A 356 6.42 3.72 -11.39
C SER A 356 5.63 4.41 -12.51
N GLY A 357 4.57 3.78 -13.00
CA GLY A 357 3.66 4.34 -13.99
C GLY A 357 3.09 5.70 -13.60
N GLY A 358 3.05 6.61 -14.56
CA GLY A 358 2.47 7.94 -14.40
C GLY A 358 0.93 7.91 -14.42
N ASN A 359 0.31 8.88 -15.09
CA ASN A 359 -1.15 8.92 -15.21
C ASN A 359 -1.73 7.67 -15.90
N ILE A 360 -3.03 7.45 -15.70
CA ILE A 360 -3.81 6.42 -16.41
C ILE A 360 -3.52 6.47 -17.93
N PRO A 361 -3.30 5.33 -18.59
CA PRO A 361 -3.35 3.96 -18.06
C PRO A 361 -1.99 3.42 -17.55
N LEU A 362 -0.95 4.25 -17.46
CA LEU A 362 0.42 3.79 -17.19
C LEU A 362 0.61 3.28 -15.75
N ASN A 363 -0.16 3.76 -14.76
CA ASN A 363 -0.19 3.27 -13.38
C ASN A 363 -0.89 1.90 -13.19
N ARG A 364 -1.25 1.21 -14.28
CA ARG A 364 -2.01 -0.05 -14.26
C ARG A 364 -1.18 -1.20 -14.84
N GLU A 365 0.12 -1.23 -14.54
CA GLU A 365 1.10 -2.22 -15.01
C GLU A 365 0.69 -3.67 -14.70
N ALA A 366 1.03 -4.62 -15.57
CA ALA A 366 0.72 -6.02 -15.32
C ALA A 366 1.63 -6.66 -14.24
N LEU A 367 1.06 -7.10 -13.12
CA LEU A 367 1.82 -7.61 -11.98
C LEU A 367 2.64 -8.87 -12.30
N TRP A 368 2.12 -9.75 -13.16
CA TRP A 368 2.79 -11.02 -13.47
C TRP A 368 4.19 -10.81 -14.06
N THR A 369 4.47 -9.64 -14.64
CA THR A 369 5.80 -9.27 -15.16
C THR A 369 6.86 -9.16 -14.05
N SER A 370 6.46 -8.88 -12.80
CA SER A 370 7.34 -8.93 -11.62
C SER A 370 7.72 -10.35 -11.20
N SER A 371 7.11 -11.36 -11.81
CA SER A 371 7.18 -12.76 -11.37
C SER A 371 6.76 -12.99 -9.92
N TYR A 372 5.96 -12.08 -9.33
CA TYR A 372 5.49 -12.16 -7.95
C TYR A 372 6.66 -12.28 -6.95
N SER A 373 7.71 -11.47 -7.14
CA SER A 373 8.93 -11.55 -6.34
C SER A 373 8.66 -11.26 -4.86
N THR A 374 8.81 -12.28 -4.01
CA THR A 374 8.65 -12.16 -2.55
C THR A 374 9.93 -11.67 -1.84
N THR A 375 11.00 -11.43 -2.61
CA THR A 375 12.28 -10.91 -2.11
C THR A 375 12.48 -9.43 -2.47
N ALA A 376 11.52 -8.82 -3.18
CA ALA A 376 11.56 -7.39 -3.46
C ALA A 376 11.63 -6.58 -2.15
N GLN A 377 12.36 -5.46 -2.18
CA GLN A 377 12.64 -4.69 -0.98
C GLN A 377 11.34 -4.17 -0.33
N LEU A 378 10.39 -3.68 -1.13
CA LEU A 378 9.12 -3.19 -0.62
C LEU A 378 8.16 -4.33 -0.24
N TYR A 379 8.22 -5.50 -0.89
CA TYR A 379 7.50 -6.70 -0.42
C TYR A 379 7.89 -7.08 1.01
N THR A 380 9.19 -7.18 1.29
CA THR A 380 9.68 -7.55 2.63
C THR A 380 9.37 -6.46 3.67
N HIS A 381 9.43 -5.19 3.27
CA HIS A 381 9.07 -4.06 4.13
C HIS A 381 7.58 -4.00 4.44
N THR A 382 6.71 -4.21 3.44
CA THR A 382 5.25 -4.32 3.60
C THR A 382 4.91 -5.47 4.54
N LYS A 383 5.48 -6.66 4.32
CA LYS A 383 5.29 -7.82 5.20
C LYS A 383 5.65 -7.51 6.65
N THR A 384 6.77 -6.83 6.86
CA THR A 384 7.24 -6.45 8.20
C THR A 384 6.31 -5.41 8.83
N SER A 385 5.90 -4.38 8.09
CA SER A 385 4.99 -3.33 8.57
C SER A 385 3.61 -3.88 8.96
N ASN A 386 3.07 -4.80 8.15
CA ASN A 386 1.80 -5.47 8.45
C ASN A 386 1.92 -6.43 9.65
N ALA A 387 3.04 -7.13 9.80
CA ALA A 387 3.32 -7.94 10.98
C ALA A 387 3.46 -7.08 12.25
N ILE A 388 4.08 -5.90 12.17
CA ILE A 388 4.17 -4.95 13.29
C ILE A 388 2.77 -4.52 13.74
N ARG A 389 1.92 -4.14 12.78
CA ARG A 389 0.52 -3.81 13.04
C ARG A 389 -0.22 -4.96 13.70
N SER A 390 -0.08 -6.17 13.18
CA SER A 390 -0.70 -7.38 13.73
C SER A 390 -0.25 -7.66 15.17
N LEU A 391 1.03 -7.47 15.46
CA LEU A 391 1.57 -7.59 16.82
C LEU A 391 0.99 -6.53 17.76
N ALA A 392 0.91 -5.27 17.32
CA ALA A 392 0.31 -4.20 18.11
C ALA A 392 -1.15 -4.50 18.47
N ILE A 393 -1.95 -4.97 17.50
CA ILE A 393 -3.35 -5.41 17.71
C ILE A 393 -3.42 -6.56 18.71
N ALA A 394 -2.56 -7.57 18.57
CA ALA A 394 -2.55 -8.74 19.45
C ALA A 394 -2.15 -8.39 20.90
N LYS A 395 -1.40 -7.31 21.11
CA LYS A 395 -0.89 -6.91 22.43
C LYS A 395 -1.74 -5.85 23.12
N ASP A 396 -2.45 -5.03 22.35
CA ASP A 396 -3.31 -3.98 22.86
C ASP A 396 -4.69 -4.06 22.22
N SER A 397 -5.67 -4.54 23.00
CA SER A 397 -7.06 -4.66 22.55
C SER A 397 -7.70 -3.31 22.19
N ALA A 398 -7.14 -2.19 22.66
CA ALA A 398 -7.60 -0.86 22.29
C ALA A 398 -6.91 -0.31 21.03
N TYR A 399 -5.87 -0.96 20.49
CA TYR A 399 -5.07 -0.41 19.40
C TYR A 399 -5.91 0.01 18.19
N LEU A 400 -6.91 -0.79 17.83
CA LEU A 400 -7.76 -0.56 16.66
C LEU A 400 -8.68 0.67 16.77
N THR A 401 -9.03 1.09 17.98
CA THR A 401 -9.93 2.23 18.24
C THR A 401 -9.21 3.40 18.93
N TYR A 402 -7.99 3.18 19.40
CA TYR A 402 -7.16 4.22 20.00
C TYR A 402 -6.62 5.13 18.89
N GLN A 403 -6.92 6.42 18.94
CA GLN A 403 -6.49 7.38 17.92
C GLN A 403 -4.97 7.56 17.87
N ASN A 404 -4.45 7.85 16.69
CA ASN A 404 -3.06 8.20 16.45
C ASN A 404 -2.78 9.63 16.94
N TYR A 405 -1.57 9.84 17.49
CA TYR A 405 -1.14 11.16 17.98
C TYR A 405 0.26 11.48 17.43
N PRO A 406 0.40 12.48 16.55
CA PRO A 406 1.67 13.11 16.30
C PRO A 406 2.25 13.71 17.58
N ILE A 407 3.43 13.26 17.99
CA ILE A 407 4.11 13.66 19.25
C ILE A 407 5.38 14.48 19.01
N TYR A 408 5.88 14.47 17.78
CA TYR A 408 7.06 15.25 17.39
C TYR A 408 6.96 15.59 15.90
N GLN A 409 7.47 16.76 15.55
CA GLN A 409 7.81 17.09 14.17
C GLN A 409 8.99 18.06 14.11
N ASP A 410 9.76 17.98 13.05
CA ASP A 410 10.65 19.03 12.57
C ASP A 410 10.47 19.21 11.05
N SER A 411 11.44 19.80 10.35
CA SER A 411 11.35 20.02 8.90
C SER A 411 11.23 18.73 8.10
N ASN A 412 11.80 17.63 8.59
CA ASN A 412 11.98 16.40 7.81
C ASN A 412 11.55 15.13 8.54
N THR A 413 11.13 15.23 9.80
CA THR A 413 10.84 14.08 10.65
C THR A 413 9.50 14.26 11.35
N ILE A 414 8.68 13.21 11.36
CA ILE A 414 7.46 13.13 12.19
C ILE A 414 7.55 11.89 13.08
N ALA A 415 7.18 12.02 14.34
CA ALA A 415 6.94 10.88 15.20
C ALA A 415 5.51 10.85 15.71
N MET A 416 4.94 9.66 15.75
CA MET A 416 3.57 9.40 16.15
C MET A 416 3.52 8.30 17.20
N ARG A 417 2.48 8.30 18.03
CA ARG A 417 2.15 7.18 18.92
C ARG A 417 0.71 6.73 18.76
N LYS A 418 0.47 5.43 18.88
CA LYS A 418 -0.86 4.81 18.84
C LYS A 418 -0.93 3.64 19.82
N GLY A 419 -2.01 3.58 20.60
CA GLY A 419 -2.26 2.54 21.60
C GLY A 419 -2.11 3.00 23.05
N THR A 420 -2.52 2.11 23.94
CA THR A 420 -2.54 2.25 25.39
C THR A 420 -1.14 2.49 25.95
N THR A 421 -1.01 3.43 26.89
CA THR A 421 0.27 3.70 27.57
C THR A 421 0.86 2.43 28.21
N GLY A 422 2.12 2.15 27.93
CA GLY A 422 2.84 0.91 28.27
C GLY A 422 2.83 -0.14 27.15
N LEU A 423 1.96 -0.01 26.15
CA LEU A 423 1.81 -0.95 25.02
C LEU A 423 1.85 -0.25 23.65
N GLN A 424 1.89 1.09 23.64
CA GLN A 424 1.73 1.92 22.45
C GLN A 424 2.82 1.67 21.42
N LEU A 425 2.45 1.59 20.16
CA LEU A 425 3.39 1.67 19.05
C LEU A 425 3.87 3.12 18.91
N VAL A 426 5.18 3.32 18.76
CA VAL A 426 5.78 4.61 18.41
C VAL A 426 6.42 4.50 17.04
N THR A 427 6.00 5.33 16.09
CA THR A 427 6.50 5.33 14.71
C THR A 427 7.25 6.63 14.46
N VAL A 428 8.42 6.57 13.82
CA VAL A 428 9.21 7.73 13.39
C VAL A 428 9.45 7.61 11.89
N LEU A 429 9.05 8.63 11.14
CA LEU A 429 9.18 8.70 9.70
C LEU A 429 10.03 9.92 9.32
N SER A 430 10.77 9.82 8.23
CA SER A 430 11.68 10.87 7.76
C SER A 430 11.64 10.99 6.24
N ASN A 431 11.48 12.20 5.71
CA ASN A 431 11.52 12.46 4.26
C ASN A 431 12.91 12.87 3.73
N LEU A 432 13.99 12.62 4.49
CA LEU A 432 15.35 12.92 4.04
C LEU A 432 15.86 12.03 2.90
N GLY A 433 15.15 10.95 2.56
CA GLY A 433 15.55 9.98 1.55
C GLY A 433 16.74 9.11 1.94
N ALA A 434 17.08 8.16 1.06
CA ALA A 434 18.21 7.24 1.20
C ALA A 434 19.56 8.00 1.33
N SER A 435 19.67 9.15 0.67
CA SER A 435 20.85 10.02 0.72
C SER A 435 20.90 10.94 1.96
N GLY A 436 19.88 10.88 2.82
CA GLY A 436 19.80 11.66 4.05
C GLY A 436 20.96 11.36 5.00
N SER A 437 21.56 12.41 5.56
CA SER A 437 22.62 12.26 6.57
C SER A 437 22.09 11.54 7.82
N SER A 438 22.92 10.69 8.42
CA SER A 438 22.56 10.03 9.68
C SER A 438 22.53 11.03 10.84
N TYR A 439 21.58 10.84 11.75
CA TYR A 439 21.44 11.65 12.96
C TYR A 439 20.81 10.81 14.08
N THR A 440 20.83 11.32 15.31
CA THR A 440 20.09 10.70 16.42
C THR A 440 19.01 11.66 16.89
N LEU A 441 17.75 11.26 16.72
CA LEU A 441 16.61 11.98 17.26
C LEU A 441 16.48 11.64 18.75
N THR A 442 16.47 12.66 19.61
CA THR A 442 16.10 12.48 21.02
C THR A 442 14.60 12.63 21.17
N LEU A 443 13.86 11.53 20.96
CA LEU A 443 12.40 11.54 20.96
C LEU A 443 11.85 11.58 22.38
N SER A 444 11.18 12.68 22.72
CA SER A 444 10.36 12.80 23.94
C SER A 444 8.87 12.59 23.63
N GLY A 445 8.02 12.48 24.65
CA GLY A 445 6.57 12.35 24.45
C GLY A 445 6.09 10.95 24.00
N SER A 446 6.99 9.96 23.90
CA SER A 446 6.66 8.58 23.55
C SER A 446 5.66 7.93 24.52
N GLY A 447 5.61 8.40 25.77
CA GLY A 447 4.78 7.85 26.84
C GLY A 447 5.41 6.67 27.58
N TYR A 448 6.62 6.24 27.20
CA TYR A 448 7.34 5.21 27.93
C TYR A 448 8.06 5.77 29.17
N THR A 449 8.12 4.96 30.22
CA THR A 449 8.81 5.31 31.46
C THR A 449 10.31 5.05 31.37
N SER A 450 11.11 5.79 32.15
CA SER A 450 12.56 5.59 32.24
C SER A 450 12.92 4.12 32.54
N GLY A 451 13.98 3.61 31.90
CA GLY A 451 14.44 2.23 32.06
C GLY A 451 13.62 1.19 31.31
N THR A 452 12.51 1.58 30.66
CA THR A 452 11.78 0.68 29.76
C THR A 452 12.68 0.31 28.58
N VAL A 453 12.76 -0.98 28.27
CA VAL A 453 13.43 -1.46 27.06
C VAL A 453 12.39 -1.53 25.95
N VAL A 454 12.63 -0.81 24.86
CA VAL A 454 11.83 -0.86 23.64
C VAL A 454 12.65 -1.50 22.52
N THR A 455 11.98 -2.14 21.58
CA THR A 455 12.60 -2.79 20.43
C THR A 455 12.22 -2.03 19.17
N GLU A 456 13.21 -1.61 18.39
CA GLU A 456 13.04 -1.12 17.04
C GLU A 456 12.74 -2.31 16.13
N LEU A 457 11.59 -2.32 15.46
CA LEU A 457 10.99 -3.52 14.89
C LEU A 457 11.47 -3.83 13.46
N TYR A 458 12.07 -2.87 12.75
CA TYR A 458 12.63 -3.13 11.42
C TYR A 458 14.05 -3.72 11.49
N THR A 459 14.83 -3.36 12.50
CA THR A 459 16.21 -3.81 12.73
C THR A 459 16.34 -4.80 13.89
N CYS A 460 15.26 -4.97 14.67
CA CYS A 460 15.23 -5.81 15.87
C CYS A 460 16.24 -5.40 16.94
N THR A 461 16.51 -4.09 17.06
CA THR A 461 17.48 -3.54 18.01
C THR A 461 16.78 -3.00 19.25
N ASN A 462 17.26 -3.38 20.44
CA ASN A 462 16.74 -2.87 21.70
C ASN A 462 17.37 -1.51 22.07
N VAL A 463 16.53 -0.58 22.54
CA VAL A 463 16.90 0.73 23.07
C VAL A 463 16.31 0.87 24.46
N THR A 464 17.09 1.40 25.41
CA THR A 464 16.60 1.69 26.75
C THR A 464 16.19 3.16 26.85
N VAL A 465 14.97 3.41 27.33
CA VAL A 465 14.45 4.75 27.57
C VAL A 465 15.28 5.44 28.65
N SER A 466 15.74 6.66 28.37
CA SER A 466 16.66 7.41 29.23
C SER A 466 16.04 7.81 30.58
N SER A 467 16.84 8.38 31.47
CA SER A 467 16.37 8.98 32.74
C SER A 467 15.37 10.13 32.53
N SER A 468 15.40 10.80 31.38
CA SER A 468 14.46 11.85 31.00
C SER A 468 13.17 11.33 30.34
N GLY A 469 13.01 10.01 30.18
CA GLY A 469 11.87 9.43 29.47
C GLY A 469 11.97 9.53 27.95
N SER A 470 13.16 9.81 27.41
CA SER A 470 13.39 9.97 25.97
C SER A 470 13.95 8.68 25.35
N ILE A 471 13.63 8.44 24.08
CA ILE A 471 14.25 7.39 23.25
C ILE A 471 15.32 8.06 22.39
N ALA A 472 16.55 7.54 22.40
CA ALA A 472 17.54 7.90 21.40
C ALA A 472 17.27 7.07 20.14
N VAL A 473 16.74 7.69 19.10
CA VAL A 473 16.34 7.03 17.86
C VAL A 473 17.44 7.26 16.81
N PRO A 474 18.26 6.25 16.48
CA PRO A 474 19.25 6.37 15.41
C PRO A 474 18.54 6.37 14.05
N MET A 475 18.61 7.51 13.37
CA MET A 475 18.06 7.72 12.03
C MET A 475 19.20 7.62 11.02
N ALA A 476 19.02 6.81 9.99
CA ALA A 476 19.99 6.58 8.92
C ALA A 476 19.26 6.30 7.61
N SER A 477 19.78 6.84 6.51
CA SER A 477 19.25 6.67 5.14
C SER A 477 17.75 6.96 5.05
N GLY A 478 17.27 7.99 5.75
CA GLY A 478 15.86 8.40 5.77
C GLY A 478 14.87 7.32 6.21
N SER A 479 15.31 6.14 6.65
CA SER A 479 14.45 4.97 6.81
C SER A 479 13.53 5.09 8.03
N PRO A 480 12.31 4.52 7.97
CA PRO A 480 11.36 4.57 9.08
C PRO A 480 11.85 3.77 10.29
N ARG A 481 11.29 4.07 11.46
CA ARG A 481 11.49 3.34 12.71
C ARG A 481 10.15 3.05 13.38
N ALA A 482 10.02 1.90 14.00
CA ALA A 482 8.83 1.54 14.78
C ALA A 482 9.24 0.86 16.09
N PHE A 483 8.67 1.30 17.21
CA PHE A 483 9.04 0.83 18.54
C PHE A 483 7.85 0.29 19.34
N LEU A 484 8.03 -0.91 19.87
CA LEU A 484 7.16 -1.50 20.90
C LEU A 484 8.00 -1.84 22.14
N PRO A 485 7.38 -2.00 23.33
CA PRO A 485 8.08 -2.52 24.50
C PRO A 485 8.65 -3.91 24.20
N TRP A 486 9.85 -4.20 24.69
CA TRP A 486 10.44 -5.54 24.54
C TRP A 486 9.52 -6.63 25.09
N SER A 487 8.77 -6.37 26.17
CA SER A 487 7.78 -7.32 26.71
C SER A 487 6.64 -7.67 25.73
N SER A 488 6.32 -6.76 24.80
CA SER A 488 5.34 -7.01 23.74
C SER A 488 5.96 -7.84 22.60
N VAL A 489 7.25 -7.64 22.32
CA VAL A 489 7.96 -8.30 21.21
C VAL A 489 8.48 -9.68 21.60
N SER A 490 8.91 -9.85 22.84
CA SER A 490 9.49 -11.11 23.35
C SER A 490 8.50 -12.26 23.18
N GLY A 491 8.92 -13.31 22.46
CA GLY A 491 8.08 -14.48 22.17
C GLY A 491 7.04 -14.29 21.06
N SER A 492 7.04 -13.14 20.37
CA SER A 492 6.31 -12.96 19.12
C SER A 492 7.10 -13.53 17.93
N SER A 493 6.48 -13.68 16.76
CA SER A 493 7.21 -14.06 15.53
C SER A 493 8.21 -12.99 15.06
N LEU A 494 7.97 -11.72 15.42
CA LEU A 494 8.86 -10.61 15.10
C LEU A 494 10.06 -10.58 16.03
N CYS A 495 11.24 -10.35 15.46
CA CYS A 495 12.49 -10.21 16.19
C CYS A 495 12.82 -11.41 17.12
N ASN A 496 12.36 -12.61 16.76
CA ASN A 496 12.69 -13.84 17.47
C ASN A 496 14.21 -14.06 17.50
N GLY A 497 14.81 -13.86 18.67
CA GLY A 497 16.26 -13.89 18.89
C GLY A 497 16.83 -12.62 19.53
N ALA A 498 16.08 -11.50 19.51
CA ALA A 498 16.49 -10.22 20.10
C ALA A 498 16.35 -10.17 21.64
N GLY A 499 16.69 -11.27 22.34
CA GLY A 499 16.41 -11.44 23.77
C GLY A 499 17.56 -11.87 24.66
N SER A 500 18.72 -12.23 24.12
CA SER A 500 19.95 -12.28 24.92
C SER A 500 20.64 -10.94 24.75
N GLY A 501 20.91 -10.22 25.84
CA GLY A 501 21.83 -9.08 25.82
C GLY A 501 23.06 -9.48 25.02
N CYS A 502 23.19 -8.92 23.83
CA CYS A 502 24.22 -9.33 22.90
C CYS A 502 25.52 -8.64 23.30
N THR A 503 26.63 -9.35 23.16
CA THR A 503 27.94 -8.71 23.25
C THR A 503 28.00 -7.64 22.16
N ALA A 504 28.32 -6.39 22.52
CA ALA A 504 28.49 -5.33 21.55
C ALA A 504 29.51 -5.77 20.48
N ALA A 505 29.16 -5.61 19.21
CA ALA A 505 30.08 -5.85 18.11
C ALA A 505 31.25 -4.86 18.24
N SER A 506 32.47 -5.38 18.34
CA SER A 506 33.68 -4.58 18.17
C SER A 506 33.89 -4.21 16.70
N THR A 507 33.38 -5.05 15.80
CA THR A 507 33.42 -4.88 14.34
C THR A 507 32.11 -5.34 13.72
N VAL A 508 31.68 -4.69 12.65
CA VAL A 508 30.50 -5.02 11.83
C VAL A 508 30.99 -5.40 10.44
N ALA A 509 30.46 -6.49 9.88
CA ALA A 509 30.71 -6.84 8.49
C ALA A 509 29.85 -5.92 7.61
N VAL A 510 30.50 -4.98 6.91
CA VAL A 510 29.83 -4.01 6.03
C VAL A 510 30.05 -4.44 4.58
N THR A 511 28.97 -4.79 3.89
CA THR A 511 28.96 -5.07 2.45
C THR A 511 28.76 -3.76 1.71
N PHE A 512 29.71 -3.41 0.86
CA PHE A 512 29.58 -2.33 -0.10
C PHE A 512 29.10 -2.92 -1.42
N GLU A 513 28.01 -2.36 -1.93
CA GLU A 513 27.40 -2.71 -3.20
C GLU A 513 27.52 -1.49 -4.10
N GLU A 514 28.23 -1.63 -5.23
CA GLU A 514 28.49 -0.54 -6.17
C GLU A 514 27.99 -0.93 -7.55
N VAL A 515 27.06 -0.14 -8.08
CA VAL A 515 26.54 -0.32 -9.43
C VAL A 515 27.39 0.50 -10.40
N VAL A 516 28.22 -0.17 -11.20
CA VAL A 516 29.11 0.47 -12.19
C VAL A 516 29.37 -0.43 -13.38
N THR A 517 29.14 0.11 -14.59
CA THR A 517 29.44 -0.62 -15.83
C THR A 517 30.95 -0.65 -16.07
N THR A 518 31.50 -1.85 -16.22
CA THR A 518 32.93 -2.06 -16.51
C THR A 518 33.13 -2.77 -17.84
N THR A 519 34.27 -2.54 -18.47
CA THR A 519 34.73 -3.28 -19.65
C THR A 519 35.70 -4.39 -19.26
N TYR A 520 35.91 -5.35 -20.16
CA TYR A 520 36.78 -6.49 -19.89
C TYR A 520 38.20 -6.06 -19.50
N GLY A 521 38.66 -6.51 -18.33
CA GLY A 521 39.99 -6.19 -17.78
C GLY A 521 40.03 -4.98 -16.86
N GLN A 522 38.89 -4.33 -16.60
CA GLN A 522 38.74 -3.36 -15.50
C GLN A 522 38.36 -4.07 -14.20
N GLU A 523 38.87 -3.54 -13.09
CA GLU A 523 38.55 -4.00 -11.73
C GLU A 523 38.11 -2.81 -10.87
N VAL A 524 37.13 -3.03 -10.01
CA VAL A 524 36.60 -2.01 -9.09
C VAL A 524 37.17 -2.23 -7.70
N TYR A 525 37.65 -1.16 -7.07
CA TYR A 525 38.22 -1.19 -5.72
C TYR A 525 37.58 -0.13 -4.83
N LEU A 526 37.55 -0.39 -3.53
CA LEU A 526 37.12 0.51 -2.46
C LEU A 526 38.32 1.04 -1.68
N THR A 527 38.41 2.35 -1.47
CA THR A 527 39.41 2.97 -0.57
C THR A 527 38.79 4.08 0.26
N GLY A 528 39.37 4.37 1.42
CA GLY A 528 38.83 5.38 2.34
C GLY A 528 39.79 5.84 3.42
N SER A 529 39.32 6.74 4.27
CA SER A 529 40.13 7.48 5.24
C SER A 529 40.62 6.66 6.44
N ILE A 530 40.11 5.44 6.62
CA ILE A 530 40.49 4.53 7.71
C ILE A 530 41.43 3.43 7.23
N SER A 531 42.21 2.88 8.15
CA SER A 531 43.24 1.88 7.85
C SER A 531 42.69 0.61 7.19
N GLN A 532 41.45 0.23 7.52
CA GLN A 532 40.75 -0.93 6.98
C GLN A 532 40.44 -0.77 5.48
N LEU A 533 40.40 0.48 5.00
CA LEU A 533 40.18 0.85 3.60
C LEU A 533 41.44 1.47 2.96
N GLY A 534 42.61 1.18 3.53
CA GLY A 534 43.90 1.58 2.95
C GLY A 534 44.30 3.04 3.15
N SER A 535 43.57 3.82 3.96
CA SER A 535 43.89 5.24 4.24
C SER A 535 44.14 6.07 2.96
N TRP A 536 43.23 5.97 1.99
CA TRP A 536 43.27 6.59 0.65
C TRP A 536 44.39 6.09 -0.28
N SER A 537 45.11 5.04 0.10
CA SER A 537 46.12 4.43 -0.76
C SER A 537 45.47 3.52 -1.80
N THR A 538 45.62 3.87 -3.09
CA THR A 538 45.15 3.03 -4.21
C THR A 538 45.81 1.66 -4.25
N SER A 539 47.07 1.55 -3.79
CA SER A 539 47.78 0.26 -3.74
C SER A 539 47.34 -0.63 -2.58
N SER A 540 46.55 -0.11 -1.64
CA SER A 540 45.97 -0.85 -0.50
C SER A 540 44.44 -0.85 -0.56
N ALA A 541 43.86 -0.49 -1.71
CA ALA A 541 42.42 -0.48 -1.91
C ALA A 541 41.86 -1.92 -1.93
N VAL A 542 40.63 -2.10 -1.49
CA VAL A 542 39.98 -3.39 -1.34
C VAL A 542 39.25 -3.75 -2.63
N LEU A 543 39.62 -4.87 -3.27
CA LEU A 543 39.01 -5.33 -4.51
C LEU A 543 37.56 -5.77 -4.31
N LEU A 544 36.66 -5.35 -5.22
CA LEU A 544 35.27 -5.81 -5.28
C LEU A 544 35.12 -7.05 -6.17
N SER A 545 34.08 -7.83 -5.90
CA SER A 545 33.68 -9.01 -6.68
C SER A 545 32.60 -8.66 -7.69
N ALA A 546 32.81 -9.06 -8.95
CA ALA A 546 31.78 -9.03 -10.00
C ALA A 546 30.91 -10.29 -10.04
N ALA A 547 30.85 -11.09 -8.96
CA ALA A 547 30.13 -12.37 -8.97
C ALA A 547 28.62 -12.23 -9.22
N GLN A 548 28.03 -11.06 -8.94
CA GLN A 548 26.62 -10.74 -9.14
C GLN A 548 26.37 -9.84 -10.36
N TYR A 549 27.42 -9.52 -11.11
CA TYR A 549 27.33 -8.61 -12.25
C TYR A 549 26.52 -9.23 -13.40
N THR A 550 25.56 -8.47 -13.93
CA THR A 550 24.85 -8.76 -15.17
C THR A 550 24.81 -7.53 -16.08
N SER A 551 24.44 -7.70 -17.34
CA SER A 551 24.33 -6.55 -18.27
C SER A 551 23.19 -5.58 -17.90
N SER A 552 22.17 -6.03 -17.19
CA SER A 552 21.06 -5.21 -16.69
C SER A 552 21.28 -4.67 -15.27
N ASP A 553 22.21 -5.27 -14.53
CA ASP A 553 22.54 -4.93 -13.15
C ASP A 553 24.05 -5.11 -12.93
N PRO A 554 24.87 -4.08 -13.25
CA PRO A 554 26.32 -4.17 -13.25
C PRO A 554 26.90 -4.05 -11.81
N LEU A 555 26.45 -4.94 -10.94
CA LEU A 555 26.71 -4.92 -9.50
C LEU A 555 28.08 -5.51 -9.13
N TRP A 556 28.84 -4.74 -8.37
CA TRP A 556 30.10 -5.13 -7.74
C TRP A 556 29.96 -5.11 -6.22
N THR A 557 30.46 -6.13 -5.53
CA THR A 557 30.28 -6.23 -4.07
C THR A 557 31.55 -6.59 -3.30
N VAL A 558 31.71 -6.04 -2.09
CA VAL A 558 32.74 -6.48 -1.15
C VAL A 558 32.28 -6.33 0.30
N THR A 559 32.57 -7.33 1.14
CA THR A 559 32.32 -7.24 2.57
C THR A 559 33.62 -6.98 3.34
N VAL A 560 33.65 -5.88 4.11
CA VAL A 560 34.79 -5.49 4.96
C VAL A 560 34.35 -5.43 6.42
N ASN A 561 35.13 -6.02 7.32
CA ASN A 561 34.87 -5.90 8.76
C ASN A 561 35.41 -4.54 9.28
N LEU A 562 34.50 -3.65 9.65
CA LEU A 562 34.82 -2.28 10.08
C LEU A 562 34.51 -2.08 11.57
N PRO A 563 35.24 -1.22 12.30
CA PRO A 563 34.98 -0.98 13.72
C PRO A 563 33.59 -0.38 13.94
N ALA A 564 32.82 -0.94 14.86
CA ALA A 564 31.47 -0.47 15.14
C ALA A 564 31.48 0.97 15.67
N GLY A 565 30.61 1.83 15.15
CA GLY A 565 30.53 3.25 15.51
C GLY A 565 31.58 4.16 14.88
N GLU A 566 32.51 3.64 14.08
CA GLU A 566 33.52 4.45 13.40
C GLU A 566 32.89 5.22 12.22
N SER A 567 33.11 6.53 12.17
CA SER A 567 32.74 7.38 11.03
C SER A 567 33.96 7.60 10.13
N PHE A 568 33.81 7.42 8.84
CA PHE A 568 34.89 7.57 7.86
C PHE A 568 34.37 8.06 6.51
N GLN A 569 35.32 8.44 5.64
CA GLN A 569 35.06 8.77 4.25
C GLN A 569 35.64 7.71 3.31
N TYR A 570 35.02 7.51 2.15
CA TYR A 570 35.48 6.53 1.15
C TYR A 570 35.11 6.93 -0.29
N LYS A 571 35.71 6.24 -1.26
CA LYS A 571 35.41 6.28 -2.71
C LYS A 571 35.68 4.92 -3.34
N PHE A 572 35.01 4.67 -4.46
CA PHE A 572 35.39 3.64 -5.40
C PHE A 572 36.41 4.16 -6.42
N ILE A 573 37.23 3.24 -6.92
CA ILE A 573 38.16 3.48 -8.02
C ILE A 573 38.06 2.34 -9.03
N ILE A 574 38.22 2.65 -10.31
CA ILE A 574 38.42 1.67 -11.36
C ILE A 574 39.91 1.62 -11.68
N VAL A 575 40.47 0.41 -11.68
CA VAL A 575 41.83 0.16 -12.18
C VAL A 575 41.72 -0.45 -13.56
N ASN A 576 42.28 0.26 -14.54
CA ASN A 576 42.32 -0.18 -15.93
C ASN A 576 43.40 -1.25 -16.14
N SER A 577 43.27 -2.01 -17.24
CA SER A 577 44.24 -3.06 -17.60
C SER A 577 45.68 -2.55 -17.83
N ASP A 578 45.86 -1.25 -18.07
CA ASP A 578 47.16 -0.58 -18.18
C ASP A 578 47.71 -0.04 -16.85
N GLY A 579 46.96 -0.23 -15.76
CA GLY A 579 47.30 0.22 -14.40
C GLY A 579 46.92 1.67 -14.10
N THR A 580 46.25 2.39 -15.00
CA THR A 580 45.70 3.72 -14.71
C THR A 580 44.51 3.61 -13.75
N VAL A 581 44.33 4.61 -12.89
CA VAL A 581 43.30 4.64 -11.85
C VAL A 581 42.33 5.78 -12.12
N GLU A 582 41.05 5.43 -12.23
CA GLU A 582 39.93 6.37 -12.33
C GLU A 582 39.22 6.43 -10.98
N TRP A 583 39.00 7.64 -10.48
CA TRP A 583 38.32 7.87 -9.22
C TRP A 583 36.89 8.32 -9.46
N GLU A 584 35.99 7.97 -8.56
CA GLU A 584 34.70 8.65 -8.45
C GLU A 584 34.86 10.17 -8.29
N SER A 585 33.88 10.91 -8.78
CA SER A 585 33.82 12.37 -8.64
C SER A 585 33.71 12.83 -7.18
N ASP A 586 34.10 14.08 -6.89
CA ASP A 586 33.91 14.68 -5.56
C ASP A 586 32.44 15.09 -5.34
N PRO A 587 31.94 15.10 -4.08
CA PRO A 587 32.67 14.87 -2.82
C PRO A 587 32.83 13.40 -2.44
N ASN A 588 33.79 13.12 -1.54
CA ASN A 588 33.93 11.81 -0.89
C ASN A 588 32.61 11.34 -0.28
N ARG A 589 32.36 10.02 -0.35
CA ARG A 589 31.27 9.37 0.39
C ARG A 589 31.61 9.36 1.88
N SER A 590 30.59 9.36 2.74
CA SER A 590 30.76 9.30 4.20
C SER A 590 29.86 8.21 4.75
N TYR A 591 30.39 7.40 5.67
CA TYR A 591 29.63 6.34 6.32
C TYR A 591 29.99 6.24 7.79
N THR A 592 29.01 5.91 8.62
CA THR A 592 29.22 5.59 10.04
C THR A 592 28.80 4.14 10.26
N VAL A 593 29.74 3.31 10.68
CA VAL A 593 29.47 1.90 10.95
C VAL A 593 28.44 1.81 12.08
N PRO A 594 27.34 1.06 11.93
CA PRO A 594 26.34 0.97 12.97
C PRO A 594 26.93 0.34 14.24
N THR A 595 26.37 0.70 15.38
CA THR A 595 26.65 0.03 16.66
C THR A 595 25.53 -0.94 16.96
N GLY A 596 25.86 -2.12 17.49
CA GLY A 596 24.87 -3.14 17.81
C GLY A 596 25.51 -4.44 18.26
N CYS A 597 24.79 -5.53 18.04
CA CYS A 597 25.17 -6.86 18.52
C CYS A 597 26.29 -7.52 17.71
N GLN A 598 27.07 -8.41 18.31
CA GLN A 598 27.91 -9.34 17.56
C GLN A 598 27.07 -10.12 16.53
N GLY A 599 27.58 -10.19 15.30
CA GLY A 599 26.85 -10.73 14.16
C GLY A 599 26.04 -9.68 13.38
N LEU A 600 25.98 -8.42 13.83
CA LEU A 600 25.46 -7.33 13.03
C LEU A 600 26.25 -7.22 11.72
N THR A 601 25.51 -7.20 10.62
CA THR A 601 26.01 -6.87 9.29
C THR A 601 25.31 -5.61 8.81
N ALA A 602 25.94 -4.89 7.90
CA ALA A 602 25.34 -3.75 7.24
C ALA A 602 25.63 -3.82 5.74
N THR A 603 24.77 -3.19 4.95
CA THR A 603 24.99 -3.01 3.52
C THR A 603 24.98 -1.52 3.21
N VAL A 604 25.83 -1.10 2.29
CA VAL A 604 25.91 0.24 1.74
C VAL A 604 25.70 0.13 0.24
N ASP A 605 24.56 0.63 -0.22
CA ASP A 605 24.16 0.59 -1.62
C ASP A 605 24.60 1.90 -2.29
N ASP A 606 25.49 1.79 -3.27
CA ASP A 606 26.09 2.90 -3.99
C ASP A 606 25.92 2.73 -5.53
N THR A 607 25.95 3.85 -6.23
CA THR A 607 26.02 3.92 -7.70
C THR A 607 27.09 4.93 -8.08
N TRP A 608 27.91 4.59 -9.08
CA TRP A 608 29.10 5.34 -9.47
C TRP A 608 28.84 6.84 -9.68
N ARG A 609 29.74 7.68 -9.16
CA ARG A 609 29.66 9.15 -9.20
C ARG A 609 30.60 9.81 -10.21
#